data_AF-A0A375H7L1-F1
#
_entry.id   AF-A0A375H7L1-F1
#
_cell.length_a   1.000
_cell.length_b   1.000
_cell.length_c   1.000
_cell.angle_alpha   90.00
_cell.angle_beta   90.00
_cell.angle_gamma   90.00
#
_symmetry.space_group_name_H-M   'P 1'
#
loop_
_entity.id
_entity.type
_entity.pdbx_description
1 polymer ?
#
loop_
_entity_poly.entity_id
_entity_poly.type
_entity_poly.pdbx_seq_one_letter_code
_entity_poly.pdbx_strand_id
1 'polypeptide(L)'
;MKALRRALPTLLLPWLCQAAMAAAAPHALAARAPAKPQVVRVALIADVPQWPAAEANLSALLDHFAERKLNLVIHAGGIKGDTESCSDAVLGSRQQLLNQSPLPLIYVPGETDWSECRLPVNGGFDPVERLSRLRELFFPEDATLGRQTRPLVRQSDQALFRSFRENMRISVGDVLIVGLNVPGDNNHYRDEGGRNSEFEDRREANRQWLARAFSLARQRDLNGIVVVAHADPHFANGWEKKGRPTLLDGFMRHRTRDGYLEFKRQLRDLSARFNGKVLLVHAAGSGADSGFGIDKPLRDTAGKVLQNFTRVSLPASSISQWAELVITPAAASPFAVVLKDAPAPN
;
A
#
# COMPACT_ATOMS: atom_id res chain seq x y z
N MET A 1 -86.18 -46.31 39.77
CA MET A 1 -86.42 -46.59 41.21
C MET A 1 -85.23 -46.12 42.02
N LYS A 2 -85.48 -45.29 43.05
CA LYS A 2 -84.60 -44.86 44.18
C LYS A 2 -83.28 -44.15 43.81
N ALA A 3 -83.05 -42.83 43.96
CA ALA A 3 -83.22 -41.83 45.04
C ALA A 3 -81.94 -41.58 45.87
N LEU A 4 -81.48 -40.30 45.84
CA LEU A 4 -80.78 -39.50 46.89
C LEU A 4 -79.40 -39.97 47.42
N ARG A 5 -78.47 -39.15 47.94
CA ARG A 5 -78.08 -37.72 47.98
C ARG A 5 -76.84 -37.64 48.93
N ARG A 6 -75.97 -36.61 48.77
CA ARG A 6 -75.01 -36.00 49.76
C ARG A 6 -73.71 -36.78 50.07
N ALA A 7 -72.52 -36.21 50.37
CA ALA A 7 -72.01 -34.83 50.58
C ALA A 7 -70.45 -34.79 50.39
N LEU A 8 -69.89 -33.58 50.22
CA LEU A 8 -68.46 -33.12 50.19
C LEU A 8 -67.65 -33.44 51.50
N PRO A 9 -66.32 -33.12 51.70
CA PRO A 9 -65.37 -32.26 50.92
C PRO A 9 -63.87 -32.72 50.81
N THR A 10 -63.16 -32.02 49.90
CA THR A 10 -61.76 -31.53 49.80
C THR A 10 -60.63 -31.98 50.77
N LEU A 11 -59.45 -32.29 50.18
CA LEU A 11 -58.11 -31.90 50.68
C LEU A 11 -57.08 -31.97 49.51
N LEU A 12 -56.69 -30.82 48.96
CA LEU A 12 -55.56 -30.66 48.03
C LEU A 12 -54.55 -29.72 48.71
N LEU A 13 -53.36 -30.23 49.05
CA LEU A 13 -52.23 -29.43 49.51
C LEU A 13 -51.52 -28.78 48.31
N PRO A 14 -51.24 -27.46 48.31
CA PRO A 14 -50.37 -26.85 47.33
C PRO A 14 -48.90 -26.96 47.75
N TRP A 15 -48.06 -27.46 46.84
CA TRP A 15 -46.60 -27.37 46.93
C TRP A 15 -46.16 -25.93 46.63
N LEU A 16 -45.52 -25.28 47.60
CA LEU A 16 -44.87 -23.98 47.45
C LEU A 16 -43.47 -24.17 46.84
N CYS A 17 -43.32 -23.90 45.54
CA CYS A 17 -42.02 -23.64 44.93
C CYS A 17 -41.55 -22.23 45.28
N GLN A 18 -40.52 -22.10 46.11
CA GLN A 18 -39.82 -20.83 46.31
C GLN A 18 -38.86 -20.60 45.14
N ALA A 19 -39.19 -19.65 44.27
CA ALA A 19 -38.27 -19.15 43.25
C ALA A 19 -37.40 -18.04 43.85
N ALA A 20 -36.11 -18.32 44.05
CA ALA A 20 -35.13 -17.30 44.42
C ALA A 20 -34.81 -16.44 43.18
N MET A 21 -35.29 -15.20 43.15
CA MET A 21 -34.86 -14.22 42.16
C MET A 21 -33.50 -13.65 42.57
N ALA A 22 -32.43 -14.13 41.95
CA ALA A 22 -31.13 -13.46 41.98
C ALA A 22 -31.20 -12.21 41.08
N ALA A 23 -31.18 -11.03 41.69
CA ALA A 23 -31.09 -9.76 40.97
C ALA A 23 -29.72 -9.65 40.28
N ALA A 24 -29.70 -9.83 38.95
CA ALA A 24 -28.52 -9.56 38.14
C ALA A 24 -28.31 -8.04 38.06
N ALA A 25 -27.27 -7.53 38.73
CA ALA A 25 -26.85 -6.14 38.59
C ALA A 25 -26.39 -5.88 37.14
N PRO A 26 -26.85 -4.80 36.49
CA PRO A 26 -26.42 -4.48 35.14
C PRO A 26 -24.94 -4.10 35.17
N HIS A 27 -24.08 -4.94 34.59
CA HIS A 27 -22.71 -4.57 34.28
C HIS A 27 -22.77 -3.52 33.16
N ALA A 28 -22.74 -2.25 33.55
CA ALA A 28 -22.51 -1.17 32.61
C ALA A 28 -21.13 -1.40 31.98
N LEU A 29 -21.10 -1.86 30.73
CA LEU A 29 -19.92 -1.81 29.88
C LEU A 29 -19.53 -0.34 29.77
N ALA A 30 -18.52 0.07 30.54
CA ALA A 30 -17.93 1.39 30.41
C ALA A 30 -17.42 1.52 28.97
N ALA A 31 -18.13 2.31 28.16
CA ALA A 31 -17.70 2.64 26.82
C ALA A 31 -16.31 3.27 26.92
N ARG A 32 -15.29 2.55 26.45
CA ARG A 32 -13.90 3.03 26.42
C ARG A 32 -13.93 4.34 25.62
N ALA A 33 -13.55 5.44 26.28
CA ALA A 33 -13.50 6.74 25.62
C ALA A 33 -12.71 6.61 24.30
N PRO A 34 -13.17 7.23 23.19
CA PRO A 34 -12.49 7.11 21.91
C PRO A 34 -11.04 7.56 22.10
N ALA A 35 -10.10 6.69 21.71
CA ALA A 35 -8.68 7.00 21.79
C ALA A 35 -8.42 8.31 21.03
N LYS A 36 -7.70 9.25 21.65
CA LYS A 36 -7.36 10.52 21.00
C LYS A 36 -6.64 10.22 19.68
N PRO A 37 -6.98 10.90 18.58
CA PRO A 37 -6.29 10.71 17.31
C PRO A 37 -4.78 10.97 17.50
N GLN A 38 -3.96 9.95 17.25
CA GLN A 38 -2.51 10.06 17.42
C GLN A 38 -1.85 10.42 16.09
N VAL A 39 -0.90 11.34 16.14
CA VAL A 39 0.00 11.61 15.02
C VAL A 39 0.78 10.34 14.71
N VAL A 40 0.80 9.94 13.44
CA VAL A 40 1.52 8.75 12.98
C VAL A 40 2.71 9.18 12.14
N ARG A 41 3.89 8.68 12.50
CA ARG A 41 5.15 8.96 11.82
C ARG A 41 5.61 7.71 11.07
N VAL A 42 5.80 7.85 9.76
CA VAL A 42 6.09 6.76 8.84
C VAL A 42 7.43 7.04 8.17
N ALA A 43 8.36 6.09 8.21
CA ALA A 43 9.55 6.14 7.38
C ALA A 43 9.21 5.69 5.96
N LEU A 44 9.64 6.46 4.97
CA LEU A 44 9.52 6.15 3.55
C LEU A 44 10.93 5.96 2.97
N ILE A 45 11.17 4.79 2.39
CA ILE A 45 12.44 4.41 1.75
C ILE A 45 12.16 3.69 0.43
N ALA A 46 13.12 3.73 -0.49
CA ALA A 46 13.12 3.00 -1.76
C ALA A 46 14.58 2.78 -2.17
N ASP A 47 14.86 1.77 -3.01
CA ASP A 47 16.20 1.50 -3.55
C ASP A 47 17.30 1.44 -2.49
N VAL A 48 17.00 0.84 -1.33
CA VAL A 48 17.95 0.58 -0.25
C VAL A 48 17.65 -0.83 0.28
N PRO A 49 18.59 -1.78 0.27
CA PRO A 49 20.01 -1.54 0.12
C PRO A 49 20.44 -1.30 -1.34
N GLN A 50 19.63 -1.70 -2.32
CA GLN A 50 20.00 -1.80 -3.75
C GLN A 50 21.21 -2.70 -4.04
N TRP A 51 22.23 -2.78 -3.18
CA TRP A 51 23.40 -3.66 -3.35
C TRP A 51 23.81 -4.27 -2.02
N PRO A 52 24.56 -5.39 -2.03
CA PRO A 52 25.03 -6.03 -0.80
C PRO A 52 25.78 -5.08 0.14
N ALA A 53 26.54 -4.12 -0.42
CA ALA A 53 27.33 -3.16 0.33
C ALA A 53 26.50 -2.26 1.27
N ALA A 54 25.21 -2.08 1.00
CA ALA A 54 24.32 -1.22 1.76
C ALA A 54 23.37 -2.01 2.69
N GLU A 55 23.49 -3.33 2.79
CA GLU A 55 22.67 -4.14 3.70
C GLU A 55 22.86 -3.72 5.17
N ALA A 56 24.10 -3.45 5.57
CA ALA A 56 24.42 -2.95 6.90
C ALA A 56 23.81 -1.55 7.15
N ASN A 57 23.83 -0.69 6.13
CA ASN A 57 23.18 0.63 6.20
C ASN A 57 21.67 0.50 6.40
N LEU A 58 21.02 -0.41 5.66
CA LEU A 58 19.59 -0.64 5.85
C LEU A 58 19.29 -1.17 7.26
N SER A 59 20.07 -2.13 7.77
CA SER A 59 19.89 -2.63 9.14
C SER A 59 19.98 -1.49 10.16
N ALA A 60 21.03 -0.68 10.10
CA ALA A 60 21.21 0.46 10.99
C ALA A 60 20.09 1.50 10.86
N LEU A 61 19.59 1.72 9.64
CA LEU A 61 18.48 2.62 9.37
C LEU A 61 17.16 2.12 9.99
N LEU A 62 16.87 0.82 9.91
CA LEU A 62 15.68 0.22 10.54
C LEU A 62 15.73 0.31 12.07
N ASP A 63 16.91 0.10 12.67
CA ASP A 63 17.10 0.30 14.11
C ASP A 63 16.92 1.77 14.50
N HIS A 64 17.49 2.69 13.72
CA HIS A 64 17.31 4.13 13.91
C HIS A 64 15.84 4.55 13.89
N PHE A 65 15.03 4.01 12.97
CA PHE A 65 13.59 4.30 12.94
C PHE A 65 12.89 3.89 14.24
N ALA A 66 13.29 2.78 14.85
CA ALA A 66 12.76 2.33 16.13
C ALA A 66 13.19 3.27 17.28
N GLU A 67 14.46 3.69 17.31
CA GLU A 67 14.97 4.67 18.28
C GLU A 67 14.23 6.02 18.20
N ARG A 68 13.91 6.45 16.98
CA ARG A 68 13.11 7.66 16.70
C ARG A 68 11.62 7.48 16.98
N LYS A 69 11.19 6.29 17.43
CA LYS A 69 9.80 5.95 17.77
C LYS A 69 8.83 6.17 16.61
N LEU A 70 9.26 5.83 15.39
CA LEU A 70 8.34 5.79 14.25
C LEU A 70 7.33 4.65 14.42
N ASN A 71 6.22 4.73 13.69
CA ASN A 71 5.11 3.80 13.84
C ASN A 71 5.06 2.71 12.76
N LEU A 72 5.69 2.97 11.62
CA LEU A 72 5.61 2.15 10.42
C LEU A 72 6.78 2.50 9.48
N VAL A 73 7.28 1.50 8.76
CA VAL A 73 8.20 1.68 7.62
C VAL A 73 7.47 1.29 6.33
N ILE A 74 7.61 2.09 5.28
CA ILE A 74 7.17 1.76 3.92
C ILE A 74 8.40 1.76 3.03
N HIS A 75 8.68 0.58 2.49
CA HIS A 75 9.69 0.34 1.48
C HIS A 75 9.02 0.25 0.11
N ALA A 76 9.18 1.28 -0.70
CA ALA A 76 8.58 1.40 -2.02
C ALA A 76 9.43 0.70 -3.10
N GLY A 77 9.91 -0.53 -2.83
CA GLY A 77 10.63 -1.37 -3.81
C GLY A 77 12.12 -1.08 -3.93
N GLY A 78 12.82 -1.87 -4.75
CA GLY A 78 14.27 -1.72 -4.99
C GLY A 78 15.11 -2.40 -3.92
N ILE A 79 14.74 -3.64 -3.56
CA ILE A 79 15.47 -4.42 -2.53
C ILE A 79 16.79 -4.96 -3.06
N LYS A 80 17.00 -4.92 -4.38
CA LYS A 80 18.25 -5.28 -5.04
C LYS A 80 18.52 -4.41 -6.28
N GLY A 81 19.70 -4.57 -6.83
CA GLY A 81 20.22 -3.70 -7.89
C GLY A 81 19.81 -4.19 -9.26
N ASP A 82 19.94 -3.31 -10.24
CA ASP A 82 19.68 -3.57 -11.67
C ASP A 82 20.69 -4.57 -12.27
N THR A 83 21.88 -4.72 -11.69
CA THR A 83 22.90 -5.71 -12.06
C THR A 83 23.04 -6.88 -11.07
N GLU A 84 22.19 -6.94 -10.04
CA GLU A 84 22.22 -8.04 -9.07
C GLU A 84 21.30 -9.20 -9.49
N SER A 85 21.73 -10.44 -9.25
CA SER A 85 20.96 -11.64 -9.60
C SER A 85 19.60 -11.71 -8.89
N CYS A 86 18.57 -12.19 -9.58
CA CYS A 86 17.26 -12.52 -8.99
C CYS A 86 17.19 -13.94 -8.39
N SER A 87 18.32 -14.52 -8.00
CA SER A 87 18.37 -15.85 -7.38
C SER A 87 17.60 -15.90 -6.05
N ASP A 88 17.16 -17.10 -5.68
CA ASP A 88 16.45 -17.31 -4.42
C ASP A 88 17.31 -16.96 -3.19
N ALA A 89 18.63 -17.08 -3.30
CA ALA A 89 19.56 -16.69 -2.25
C ALA A 89 19.52 -15.17 -1.99
N VAL A 90 19.52 -14.36 -3.06
CA VAL A 90 19.43 -12.89 -2.95
C VAL A 90 18.06 -12.49 -2.40
N LEU A 91 16.97 -12.98 -3.01
CA LEU A 91 15.62 -12.64 -2.57
C LEU A 91 15.34 -13.09 -1.12
N GLY A 92 15.83 -14.28 -0.74
CA GLY A 92 15.74 -14.80 0.63
C GLY A 92 16.52 -13.95 1.64
N SER A 93 17.74 -13.54 1.30
CA SER A 93 18.54 -12.64 2.15
C SER A 93 17.84 -11.28 2.35
N ARG A 94 17.31 -10.67 1.28
CA ARG A 94 16.56 -9.41 1.38
C ARG A 94 15.29 -9.55 2.20
N GLN A 95 14.58 -10.66 2.07
CA GLN A 95 13.42 -10.95 2.90
C GLN A 95 13.79 -11.00 4.38
N GLN A 96 14.87 -11.71 4.73
CA GLN A 96 15.36 -11.79 6.10
C GLN A 96 15.74 -10.41 6.66
N LEU A 97 16.45 -9.60 5.87
CA LEU A 97 16.84 -8.25 6.25
C LEU A 97 15.62 -7.35 6.53
N LEU A 98 14.62 -7.33 5.64
CA LEU A 98 13.40 -6.56 5.88
C LEU A 98 12.60 -7.09 7.08
N ASN A 99 12.56 -8.41 7.27
CA ASN A 99 11.85 -9.03 8.38
C ASN A 99 12.52 -8.80 9.74
N GLN A 100 13.78 -8.40 9.76
CA GLN A 100 14.48 -7.99 10.97
C GLN A 100 14.08 -6.60 11.48
N SER A 101 13.32 -5.81 10.69
CA SER A 101 12.86 -4.49 11.12
C SER A 101 12.21 -4.54 12.51
N PRO A 102 12.64 -3.71 13.48
CA PRO A 102 11.99 -3.67 14.78
C PRO A 102 10.55 -3.12 14.72
N LEU A 103 10.22 -2.40 13.66
CA LEU A 103 8.91 -1.80 13.41
C LEU A 103 8.11 -2.62 12.38
N PRO A 104 6.78 -2.44 12.32
CA PRO A 104 5.98 -2.94 11.21
C PRO A 104 6.51 -2.37 9.88
N LEU A 105 6.76 -3.24 8.90
CA LEU A 105 7.30 -2.88 7.60
C LEU A 105 6.38 -3.31 6.46
N ILE A 106 6.03 -2.35 5.62
CA ILE A 106 5.33 -2.55 4.36
C ILE A 106 6.35 -2.56 3.23
N TYR A 107 6.26 -3.56 2.36
CA TYR A 107 7.05 -3.65 1.14
C TYR A 107 6.13 -3.67 -0.08
N VAL A 108 6.44 -2.83 -1.07
CA VAL A 108 5.80 -2.79 -2.40
C VAL A 108 6.87 -3.13 -3.44
N PRO A 109 6.66 -4.10 -4.35
CA PRO A 109 7.68 -4.49 -5.33
C PRO A 109 8.03 -3.38 -6.34
N GLY A 110 9.32 -3.29 -6.69
CA GLY A 110 9.85 -2.52 -7.82
C GLY A 110 10.25 -3.39 -9.02
N GLU A 111 10.71 -2.76 -10.09
CA GLU A 111 11.11 -3.41 -11.34
C GLU A 111 12.32 -4.33 -11.16
N THR A 112 13.33 -3.86 -10.43
CA THR A 112 14.54 -4.65 -10.21
C THR A 112 14.21 -5.92 -9.43
N ASP A 113 13.19 -5.90 -8.58
CA ASP A 113 12.83 -7.01 -7.71
C ASP A 113 12.27 -8.24 -8.48
N TRP A 114 11.68 -8.02 -9.66
CA TRP A 114 11.08 -9.12 -10.45
C TRP A 114 11.03 -8.89 -11.97
N SER A 115 10.67 -7.69 -12.43
CA SER A 115 10.31 -7.45 -13.83
C SER A 115 11.52 -7.41 -14.76
N GLU A 116 12.64 -6.88 -14.25
CA GLU A 116 13.93 -6.84 -14.93
C GLU A 116 14.73 -8.15 -14.81
N CYS A 117 14.26 -9.13 -14.04
CA CYS A 117 14.98 -10.38 -13.83
C CYS A 117 15.26 -11.19 -15.10
N ARG A 118 14.52 -10.92 -16.18
CA ARG A 118 14.77 -11.45 -17.53
C ARG A 118 16.08 -10.99 -18.16
N LEU A 119 16.66 -9.90 -17.68
CA LEU A 119 17.90 -9.38 -18.23
C LEU A 119 19.04 -10.36 -17.89
N PRO A 120 19.97 -10.61 -18.83
CA PRO A 120 21.08 -11.55 -18.58
C PRO A 120 21.91 -11.19 -17.35
N VAL A 121 22.09 -9.90 -17.08
CA VAL A 121 22.84 -9.40 -15.92
C VAL A 121 22.17 -9.78 -14.58
N ASN A 122 20.86 -9.98 -14.55
CA ASN A 122 20.10 -10.45 -13.38
C ASN A 122 19.95 -11.98 -13.32
N GLY A 123 20.52 -12.71 -14.28
CA GLY A 123 20.46 -14.17 -14.37
C GLY A 123 19.41 -14.72 -15.34
N GLY A 124 18.67 -13.88 -16.07
CA GLY A 124 17.77 -14.32 -17.14
C GLY A 124 16.55 -15.13 -16.66
N PHE A 125 16.05 -14.86 -15.45
CA PHE A 125 14.89 -15.53 -14.88
C PHE A 125 13.58 -15.11 -15.57
N ASP A 126 12.54 -15.93 -15.48
CA ASP A 126 11.19 -15.54 -15.90
C ASP A 126 10.59 -14.51 -14.91
N PRO A 127 10.19 -13.31 -15.35
CA PRO A 127 9.65 -12.29 -14.45
C PRO A 127 8.40 -12.70 -13.68
N VAL A 128 7.48 -13.44 -14.30
CA VAL A 128 6.20 -13.85 -13.68
C VAL A 128 6.45 -14.88 -12.58
N GLU A 129 7.40 -15.78 -12.84
CA GLU A 129 7.88 -16.73 -11.84
C GLU A 129 8.58 -16.00 -10.69
N ARG A 130 9.46 -15.02 -10.96
CA ARG A 130 10.09 -14.20 -9.90
C ARG A 130 9.07 -13.38 -9.09
N LEU A 131 8.04 -12.83 -9.72
CA LEU A 131 6.94 -12.15 -9.02
C LEU A 131 6.16 -13.13 -8.12
N SER A 132 5.94 -14.37 -8.59
CA SER A 132 5.34 -15.42 -7.78
C SER A 132 6.22 -15.77 -6.58
N ARG A 133 7.54 -15.83 -6.78
CA ARG A 133 8.50 -16.05 -5.70
C ARG A 133 8.48 -14.92 -4.65
N LEU A 134 8.39 -13.65 -5.08
CA LEU A 134 8.21 -12.53 -4.16
C LEU A 134 6.92 -12.68 -3.33
N ARG A 135 5.82 -13.14 -3.94
CA ARG A 135 4.55 -13.34 -3.24
C ARG A 135 4.64 -14.40 -2.14
N GLU A 136 5.37 -15.47 -2.39
CA GLU A 136 5.63 -16.52 -1.38
C GLU A 136 6.47 -15.98 -0.22
N LEU A 137 7.54 -15.23 -0.53
CA LEU A 137 8.52 -14.80 0.46
C LEU A 137 8.06 -13.61 1.31
N PHE A 138 7.49 -12.59 0.66
CA PHE A 138 7.19 -11.30 1.30
C PHE A 138 5.73 -11.15 1.68
N PHE A 139 4.82 -11.93 1.10
CA PHE A 139 3.37 -11.80 1.32
C PHE A 139 2.70 -13.10 1.82
N PRO A 140 3.32 -13.90 2.72
CA PRO A 140 2.73 -15.17 3.16
C PRO A 140 1.45 -14.95 3.98
N GLU A 141 1.36 -13.83 4.71
CA GLU A 141 0.27 -13.53 5.64
C GLU A 141 -0.38 -12.17 5.34
N ASP A 142 -1.59 -11.96 5.84
CA ASP A 142 -2.33 -10.70 5.75
C ASP A 142 -1.87 -9.71 6.84
N ALA A 143 -0.55 -9.58 6.97
CA ALA A 143 0.15 -8.73 7.93
C ALA A 143 1.38 -8.06 7.28
N THR A 144 1.88 -7.00 7.93
CA THR A 144 3.17 -6.37 7.59
C THR A 144 4.34 -7.31 7.92
N LEU A 145 5.49 -7.07 7.30
CA LEU A 145 6.77 -7.66 7.69
C LEU A 145 7.29 -7.03 9.00
N GLY A 146 8.41 -7.55 9.50
CA GLY A 146 9.13 -7.03 10.67
C GLY A 146 8.84 -7.85 11.94
N ARG A 147 9.62 -7.58 12.99
CA ARG A 147 9.48 -8.25 14.30
C ARG A 147 8.16 -7.91 15.01
N GLN A 148 7.60 -6.74 14.68
CA GLN A 148 6.28 -6.31 15.14
C GLN A 148 5.34 -6.22 13.94
N THR A 149 4.42 -7.17 13.81
CA THR A 149 3.50 -7.20 12.68
C THR A 149 2.22 -6.40 12.97
N ARG A 150 1.59 -5.89 11.91
CA ARG A 150 0.25 -5.32 11.96
C ARG A 150 -0.64 -5.97 10.90
N PRO A 151 -1.92 -6.27 11.21
CA PRO A 151 -2.86 -6.74 10.20
C PRO A 151 -3.05 -5.71 9.08
N LEU A 152 -3.15 -6.19 7.85
CA LEU A 152 -3.49 -5.40 6.67
C LEU A 152 -4.49 -6.18 5.81
N VAL A 153 -5.07 -5.53 4.80
CA VAL A 153 -5.97 -6.20 3.85
C VAL A 153 -5.26 -6.34 2.52
N ARG A 154 -5.22 -7.56 1.97
CA ARG A 154 -4.62 -7.81 0.66
C ARG A 154 -5.68 -7.85 -0.43
N GLN A 155 -5.27 -7.58 -1.67
CA GLN A 155 -6.18 -7.73 -2.79
C GLN A 155 -6.63 -9.19 -2.99
N SER A 156 -5.76 -10.14 -2.64
CA SER A 156 -6.03 -11.58 -2.73
C SER A 156 -7.23 -12.08 -1.94
N ASP A 157 -7.76 -11.31 -0.99
CA ASP A 157 -9.00 -11.63 -0.28
C ASP A 157 -10.21 -11.62 -1.22
N GLN A 158 -10.10 -10.95 -2.36
CA GLN A 158 -11.10 -10.98 -3.42
C GLN A 158 -10.89 -12.19 -4.30
N ALA A 159 -11.93 -13.03 -4.43
CA ALA A 159 -11.85 -14.27 -5.20
C ALA A 159 -11.36 -14.09 -6.65
N LEU A 160 -11.72 -12.97 -7.30
CA LEU A 160 -11.28 -12.66 -8.67
C LEU A 160 -9.78 -12.33 -8.76
N PHE A 161 -9.14 -11.91 -7.66
CA PHE A 161 -7.78 -11.39 -7.64
C PHE A 161 -6.87 -12.16 -6.66
N ARG A 162 -7.15 -13.45 -6.39
CA ARG A 162 -6.38 -14.28 -5.44
C ARG A 162 -4.88 -14.27 -5.68
N SER A 163 -4.45 -14.17 -6.94
CA SER A 163 -3.03 -14.15 -7.31
C SER A 163 -2.31 -12.85 -6.96
N PHE A 164 -3.01 -11.74 -6.70
CA PHE A 164 -2.43 -10.41 -6.48
C PHE A 164 -2.21 -10.12 -4.98
N ARG A 165 -1.36 -10.93 -4.32
CA ARG A 165 -1.07 -10.80 -2.87
C ARG A 165 -0.22 -9.57 -2.53
N GLU A 166 0.55 -9.07 -3.50
CA GLU A 166 1.46 -7.94 -3.34
C GLU A 166 0.74 -6.60 -3.14
N ASN A 167 -0.49 -6.49 -3.64
CA ASN A 167 -1.33 -5.32 -3.43
C ASN A 167 -2.01 -5.37 -2.06
N MET A 168 -1.90 -4.28 -1.31
CA MET A 168 -2.45 -4.21 0.05
C MET A 168 -3.02 -2.84 0.38
N ARG A 169 -3.75 -2.77 1.49
CA ARG A 169 -4.17 -1.53 2.13
C ARG A 169 -4.21 -1.68 3.65
N ILE A 170 -3.93 -0.60 4.35
CA ILE A 170 -4.01 -0.51 5.80
C ILE A 170 -4.55 0.86 6.21
N SER A 171 -5.42 0.90 7.22
CA SER A 171 -5.91 2.14 7.80
C SER A 171 -4.99 2.62 8.91
N VAL A 172 -4.64 3.91 8.86
CA VAL A 172 -3.80 4.58 9.84
C VAL A 172 -4.53 5.85 10.26
N GLY A 173 -5.23 5.78 11.40
CA GLY A 173 -6.18 6.83 11.78
C GLY A 173 -7.29 6.96 10.73
N ASP A 174 -7.49 8.17 10.23
CA ASP A 174 -8.44 8.55 9.19
C ASP A 174 -7.80 8.60 7.77
N VAL A 175 -6.66 7.94 7.59
CA VAL A 175 -5.96 7.81 6.30
C VAL A 175 -5.91 6.35 5.88
N LEU A 176 -6.06 6.12 4.58
CA LEU A 176 -5.85 4.81 3.97
C LEU A 176 -4.53 4.78 3.21
N ILE A 177 -3.62 3.87 3.57
CA ILE A 177 -2.41 3.59 2.81
C ILE A 177 -2.72 2.44 1.85
N VAL A 178 -2.29 2.56 0.59
CA VAL A 178 -2.56 1.61 -0.50
C VAL A 178 -1.25 1.32 -1.23
N GLY A 179 -0.80 0.07 -1.18
CA GLY A 179 0.35 -0.40 -1.96
C GLY A 179 -0.09 -1.01 -3.30
N LEU A 180 0.62 -0.67 -4.37
CA LEU A 180 0.38 -1.14 -5.73
C LEU A 180 1.67 -1.64 -6.38
N ASN A 181 1.64 -2.82 -6.98
CA ASN A 181 2.71 -3.29 -7.86
C ASN A 181 2.64 -2.58 -9.22
N VAL A 182 3.37 -1.46 -9.32
CA VAL A 182 3.58 -0.67 -10.52
C VAL A 182 5.10 -0.44 -10.64
N PRO A 183 5.83 -1.30 -11.38
CA PRO A 183 7.28 -1.23 -11.56
C PRO A 183 7.67 -0.12 -12.55
N GLY A 184 8.87 0.41 -12.40
CA GLY A 184 9.45 1.55 -13.12
C GLY A 184 9.86 1.28 -14.57
N ASP A 185 9.92 0.02 -15.00
CA ASP A 185 10.26 -0.42 -16.36
C ASP A 185 9.11 -0.25 -17.37
N ASN A 186 8.47 0.93 -17.36
CA ASN A 186 7.23 1.22 -18.09
C ASN A 186 6.07 0.31 -17.66
N ASN A 187 5.95 0.06 -16.34
CA ASN A 187 4.94 -0.81 -15.75
C ASN A 187 5.01 -2.25 -16.28
N HIS A 188 6.18 -2.72 -16.74
CA HIS A 188 6.37 -3.97 -17.47
C HIS A 188 5.53 -4.10 -18.76
N TYR A 189 5.16 -2.98 -19.40
CA TYR A 189 4.53 -3.02 -20.71
C TYR A 189 5.52 -3.44 -21.79
N ARG A 190 5.13 -4.39 -22.65
CA ARG A 190 5.94 -4.87 -23.78
C ARG A 190 5.22 -4.61 -25.10
N ASP A 191 5.94 -4.22 -26.15
CA ASP A 191 5.33 -4.07 -27.48
C ASP A 191 5.36 -5.39 -28.26
N GLU A 192 4.87 -6.46 -27.63
CA GLU A 192 4.89 -7.82 -28.15
C GLU A 192 3.45 -8.36 -28.21
N GLY A 193 2.87 -8.41 -29.42
CA GLY A 193 1.48 -8.82 -29.65
C GLY A 193 1.12 -10.12 -28.93
N GLY A 194 0.26 -10.02 -27.89
CA GLY A 194 -0.23 -11.16 -27.11
C GLY A 194 0.62 -11.57 -25.90
N ARG A 195 1.81 -10.99 -25.67
CA ARG A 195 2.70 -11.35 -24.53
C ARG A 195 2.63 -10.37 -23.35
N ASN A 196 1.58 -9.55 -23.31
CA ASN A 196 1.28 -8.59 -22.25
C ASN A 196 0.25 -9.10 -21.23
N SER A 197 -0.08 -10.39 -21.20
CA SER A 197 -1.13 -10.89 -20.30
C SER A 197 -0.87 -10.50 -18.83
N GLU A 198 0.37 -10.63 -18.37
CA GLU A 198 0.81 -10.15 -17.05
C GLU A 198 0.43 -8.68 -16.82
N PHE A 199 0.87 -7.79 -17.72
CA PHE A 199 0.60 -6.36 -17.63
C PHE A 199 -0.90 -6.06 -17.66
N GLU A 200 -1.65 -6.66 -18.58
CA GLU A 200 -3.08 -6.40 -18.77
C GLU A 200 -3.89 -6.85 -17.53
N ASP A 201 -3.58 -8.03 -16.98
CA ASP A 201 -4.21 -8.58 -15.78
C ASP A 201 -3.83 -7.77 -14.54
N ARG A 202 -2.55 -7.45 -14.35
CA ARG A 202 -2.08 -6.61 -13.23
C ARG A 202 -2.62 -5.19 -13.31
N ARG A 203 -2.71 -4.60 -14.51
CA ARG A 203 -3.34 -3.29 -14.71
C ARG A 203 -4.80 -3.32 -14.29
N GLU A 204 -5.57 -4.33 -14.68
CA GLU A 204 -6.97 -4.45 -14.26
C GLU A 204 -7.11 -4.68 -12.75
N ALA A 205 -6.25 -5.52 -12.17
CA ALA A 205 -6.20 -5.74 -10.73
C ALA A 205 -5.89 -4.44 -9.98
N ASN A 206 -4.84 -3.71 -10.36
CA ASN A 206 -4.47 -2.42 -9.77
C ASN A 206 -5.60 -1.39 -9.93
N ARG A 207 -6.25 -1.35 -11.10
CA ARG A 207 -7.36 -0.44 -11.39
C ARG A 207 -8.52 -0.67 -10.42
N GLN A 208 -8.93 -1.92 -10.25
CA GLN A 208 -10.02 -2.27 -9.34
C GLN A 208 -9.64 -2.04 -7.88
N TRP A 209 -8.41 -2.38 -7.49
CA TRP A 209 -7.91 -2.15 -6.14
C TRP A 209 -7.93 -0.68 -5.74
N LEU A 210 -7.41 0.19 -6.60
CA LEU A 210 -7.36 1.63 -6.39
C LEU A 210 -8.77 2.24 -6.36
N ALA A 211 -9.65 1.85 -7.31
CA ALA A 211 -11.04 2.30 -7.31
C ALA A 211 -11.77 1.92 -6.00
N ARG A 212 -11.54 0.69 -5.50
CA ARG A 212 -12.14 0.24 -4.24
C ARG A 212 -11.57 1.00 -3.04
N ALA A 213 -10.28 1.32 -3.02
CA ALA A 213 -9.67 2.12 -1.97
C ALA A 213 -10.31 3.52 -1.87
N PHE A 214 -10.47 4.22 -3.00
CA PHE A 214 -11.15 5.52 -3.03
C PHE A 214 -12.64 5.42 -2.67
N SER A 215 -13.33 4.35 -3.10
CA SER A 215 -14.71 4.09 -2.67
C SER A 215 -14.82 3.91 -1.15
N LEU A 216 -13.93 3.13 -0.54
CA LEU A 216 -13.88 2.93 0.91
C LEU A 216 -13.57 4.23 1.65
N ALA A 217 -12.60 5.01 1.14
CA ALA A 217 -12.24 6.29 1.74
C ALA A 217 -13.41 7.27 1.73
N ARG A 218 -14.16 7.36 0.62
CA ARG A 218 -15.38 8.18 0.53
C ARG A 218 -16.50 7.69 1.44
N GLN A 219 -16.73 6.37 1.52
CA GLN A 219 -17.78 5.78 2.36
C GLN A 219 -17.52 5.99 3.85
N ARG A 220 -16.25 6.07 4.25
CA ARG A 220 -15.82 6.25 5.64
C ARG A 220 -15.40 7.69 5.97
N ASP A 221 -15.57 8.61 5.03
CA ASP A 221 -15.17 10.01 5.14
C ASP A 221 -13.70 10.18 5.63
N LEU A 222 -12.79 9.43 5.01
CA LEU A 222 -11.37 9.49 5.34
C LEU A 222 -10.75 10.80 4.83
N ASN A 223 -9.84 11.36 5.63
CA ASN A 223 -9.18 12.63 5.34
C ASN A 223 -8.07 12.51 4.30
N GLY A 224 -7.57 11.31 4.05
CA GLY A 224 -6.59 11.11 2.99
C GLY A 224 -6.35 9.68 2.54
N ILE A 225 -5.67 9.58 1.40
CA ILE A 225 -5.16 8.34 0.83
C ILE A 225 -3.68 8.53 0.51
N VAL A 226 -2.86 7.59 0.93
CA VAL A 226 -1.45 7.48 0.51
C VAL A 226 -1.35 6.30 -0.46
N VAL A 227 -1.03 6.58 -1.71
CA VAL A 227 -0.76 5.57 -2.75
C VAL A 227 0.75 5.38 -2.82
N VAL A 228 1.20 4.13 -2.71
CA VAL A 228 2.60 3.75 -2.78
C VAL A 228 2.80 2.83 -3.97
N ALA A 229 3.74 3.18 -4.83
CA ALA A 229 4.18 2.42 -5.99
C ALA A 229 5.69 2.64 -6.16
N HIS A 230 6.41 1.77 -6.87
CA HIS A 230 7.83 2.03 -7.12
C HIS A 230 8.02 3.08 -8.22
N ALA A 231 7.32 2.94 -9.35
CA ALA A 231 7.54 3.73 -10.56
C ALA A 231 7.33 5.25 -10.41
N ASP A 232 8.14 6.04 -11.12
CA ASP A 232 7.77 7.40 -11.55
C ASP A 232 6.82 7.32 -12.77
N PRO A 233 5.54 7.74 -12.66
CA PRO A 233 4.60 7.69 -13.78
C PRO A 233 4.88 8.73 -14.89
N HIS A 234 5.91 9.57 -14.75
CA HIS A 234 6.33 10.60 -15.70
C HIS A 234 5.21 11.57 -16.08
N PHE A 235 4.62 12.25 -15.10
CA PHE A 235 3.51 13.19 -15.34
C PHE A 235 3.89 14.39 -16.24
N ALA A 236 5.18 14.68 -16.42
CA ALA A 236 5.69 15.76 -17.27
C ALA A 236 5.84 15.37 -18.76
N ASN A 237 5.61 14.11 -19.15
CA ASN A 237 5.85 13.61 -20.52
C ASN A 237 4.78 14.01 -21.57
N GLY A 238 3.86 14.91 -21.22
CA GLY A 238 2.76 15.30 -22.12
C GLY A 238 1.66 14.24 -22.29
N TRP A 239 1.52 13.29 -21.36
CA TRP A 239 0.52 12.20 -21.40
C TRP A 239 -0.94 12.64 -21.61
N GLU A 240 -1.29 13.88 -21.26
CA GLU A 240 -2.66 14.39 -21.39
C GLU A 240 -3.08 14.69 -22.84
N LYS A 241 -2.13 14.74 -23.80
CA LYS A 241 -2.33 15.06 -25.23
C LYS A 241 -3.64 15.81 -25.51
N LYS A 242 -3.72 17.08 -25.12
CA LYS A 242 -4.83 17.97 -25.48
C LYS A 242 -4.59 18.53 -26.88
N GLY A 243 -5.14 17.88 -27.92
CA GLY A 243 -5.06 18.39 -29.29
C GLY A 243 -5.46 17.38 -30.36
N ARG A 244 -5.79 17.87 -31.57
CA ARG A 244 -5.94 17.01 -32.76
C ARG A 244 -4.56 16.45 -33.11
N PRO A 245 -4.42 15.14 -33.38
CA PRO A 245 -3.15 14.57 -33.80
C PRO A 245 -2.62 15.33 -35.02
N THR A 246 -1.39 15.82 -34.93
CA THR A 246 -0.74 16.52 -36.02
C THR A 246 -0.14 15.51 -37.01
N LEU A 247 0.14 15.94 -38.25
CA LEU A 247 0.89 15.10 -39.20
C LEU A 247 2.25 14.68 -38.61
N LEU A 248 2.87 15.54 -37.79
CA LEU A 248 4.12 15.25 -37.07
C LEU A 248 3.99 14.10 -36.06
N ASP A 249 2.85 13.97 -35.38
CA ASP A 249 2.55 12.84 -34.49
C ASP A 249 2.45 11.51 -35.26
N GLY A 250 2.02 11.58 -36.52
CA GLY A 250 1.98 10.45 -37.46
C GLY A 250 3.36 10.00 -37.95
N PHE A 251 4.31 10.93 -38.12
CA PHE A 251 5.71 10.61 -38.45
C PHE A 251 6.50 10.11 -37.22
N MET A 252 6.12 10.53 -36.01
CA MET A 252 6.73 10.12 -34.74
C MET A 252 6.14 8.80 -34.17
N ARG A 253 5.51 7.97 -35.02
CA ARG A 253 4.82 6.69 -34.67
C ARG A 253 5.70 5.59 -34.06
N HIS A 254 6.97 5.85 -33.79
CA HIS A 254 7.86 4.98 -32.99
C HIS A 254 7.84 5.30 -31.49
N ARG A 255 6.88 6.09 -30.99
CA ARG A 255 6.72 6.30 -29.55
C ARG A 255 6.13 5.05 -28.90
N THR A 256 6.92 4.41 -28.03
CA THR A 256 6.50 3.36 -27.12
C THR A 256 5.22 3.76 -26.38
N ARG A 257 4.28 2.82 -26.23
CA ARG A 257 3.06 3.05 -25.43
C ARG A 257 3.45 3.40 -24.00
N ASP A 258 2.81 4.43 -23.46
CA ASP A 258 2.89 4.79 -22.05
C ASP A 258 2.13 3.74 -21.22
N GLY A 259 2.87 2.85 -20.55
CA GLY A 259 2.35 1.78 -19.71
C GLY A 259 1.70 2.26 -18.40
N TYR A 260 1.86 3.55 -18.09
CA TYR A 260 1.24 4.21 -16.94
C TYR A 260 -0.02 5.00 -17.32
N LEU A 261 -0.40 5.06 -18.59
CA LEU A 261 -1.45 5.95 -19.07
C LEU A 261 -2.78 5.74 -18.34
N GLU A 262 -3.22 4.50 -18.19
CA GLU A 262 -4.46 4.16 -17.51
C GLU A 262 -4.38 4.47 -16.01
N PHE A 263 -3.23 4.20 -15.38
CA PHE A 263 -2.99 4.55 -13.98
C PHE A 263 -3.07 6.08 -13.75
N LYS A 264 -2.41 6.88 -14.59
CA LYS A 264 -2.46 8.35 -14.51
C LYS A 264 -3.86 8.91 -14.68
N ARG A 265 -4.59 8.43 -15.70
CA ARG A 265 -5.99 8.82 -15.95
C ARG A 265 -6.88 8.48 -14.76
N GLN A 266 -6.75 7.27 -14.24
CA GLN A 266 -7.55 6.84 -13.10
C GLN A 266 -7.23 7.66 -11.84
N LEU A 267 -5.94 7.90 -11.55
CA LEU A 267 -5.53 8.66 -10.38
C LEU A 267 -6.04 10.10 -10.44
N ARG A 268 -6.01 10.74 -11.60
CA ARG A 268 -6.64 12.05 -11.84
C ARG A 268 -8.14 12.00 -11.56
N ASP A 269 -8.85 11.06 -12.17
CA ASP A 269 -10.32 11.01 -12.10
C ASP A 269 -10.82 10.66 -10.70
N LEU A 270 -10.10 9.80 -9.97
CA LEU A 270 -10.38 9.46 -8.58
C LEU A 270 -10.06 10.61 -7.63
N SER A 271 -8.90 11.26 -7.81
CA SER A 271 -8.49 12.41 -6.99
C SER A 271 -9.44 13.59 -7.17
N ALA A 272 -9.90 13.87 -8.39
CA ALA A 272 -10.85 14.95 -8.65
C ALA A 272 -12.21 14.77 -7.96
N ARG A 273 -12.59 13.54 -7.61
CA ARG A 273 -13.87 13.19 -6.94
C ARG A 273 -13.72 12.92 -5.45
N PHE A 274 -12.52 13.07 -4.91
CA PHE A 274 -12.23 12.79 -3.51
C PHE A 274 -12.01 14.10 -2.75
N ASN A 275 -12.77 14.31 -1.68
CA ASN A 275 -12.70 15.54 -0.88
C ASN A 275 -11.43 15.60 -0.01
N GLY A 276 -10.88 14.45 0.37
CA GLY A 276 -9.65 14.35 1.14
C GLY A 276 -8.37 14.60 0.31
N LYS A 277 -7.21 14.48 0.97
CA LYS A 277 -5.91 14.62 0.30
C LYS A 277 -5.42 13.29 -0.27
N VAL A 278 -4.76 13.34 -1.42
CA VAL A 278 -4.14 12.19 -2.06
C VAL A 278 -2.65 12.44 -2.14
N LEU A 279 -1.86 11.52 -1.57
CA LEU A 279 -0.41 11.51 -1.65
C LEU A 279 0.03 10.33 -2.49
N LEU A 280 0.75 10.56 -3.59
CA LEU A 280 1.46 9.50 -4.31
C LEU A 280 2.92 9.50 -3.84
N VAL A 281 3.40 8.37 -3.34
CA VAL A 281 4.80 8.15 -2.95
C VAL A 281 5.40 7.15 -3.93
N HIS A 282 6.55 7.48 -4.51
CA HIS A 282 7.30 6.60 -5.40
C HIS A 282 8.82 6.75 -5.28
N ALA A 283 9.56 5.76 -5.77
CA ALA A 283 11.02 5.83 -5.89
C ALA A 283 11.40 6.87 -6.96
N ALA A 284 12.48 7.64 -6.77
CA ALA A 284 12.92 8.54 -7.82
C ALA A 284 13.34 7.72 -9.06
N GLY A 285 12.98 8.22 -10.25
CA GLY A 285 13.39 7.57 -11.49
C GLY A 285 14.90 7.64 -11.72
N SER A 286 15.41 6.77 -12.58
CA SER A 286 16.81 6.81 -13.05
C SER A 286 17.06 8.05 -13.92
N GLY A 287 17.94 8.97 -13.52
CA GLY A 287 18.33 10.14 -14.33
C GLY A 287 18.74 11.38 -13.53
N ALA A 288 18.88 12.53 -14.20
CA ALA A 288 19.33 13.80 -13.59
C ALA A 288 18.35 14.38 -12.53
N ASP A 289 17.13 13.84 -12.45
CA ASP A 289 16.09 14.21 -11.49
C ASP A 289 15.90 13.14 -10.39
N SER A 290 16.91 12.28 -10.13
CA SER A 290 16.87 11.15 -9.18
C SER A 290 16.79 11.53 -7.68
N GLY A 291 16.35 12.75 -7.39
CA GLY A 291 16.34 13.33 -6.05
C GLY A 291 15.00 13.23 -5.33
N PHE A 292 15.03 13.58 -4.05
CA PHE A 292 13.81 13.84 -3.30
C PHE A 292 13.06 15.04 -3.89
N GLY A 293 11.76 14.91 -4.10
CA GLY A 293 10.94 15.97 -4.68
C GLY A 293 9.50 15.91 -4.20
N ILE A 294 8.86 17.08 -4.05
CA ILE A 294 7.43 17.20 -3.74
C ILE A 294 6.79 18.17 -4.73
N ASP A 295 5.78 17.72 -5.46
CA ASP A 295 5.07 18.55 -6.42
C ASP A 295 3.57 18.19 -6.55
N LYS A 296 2.86 18.93 -7.41
CA LYS A 296 1.43 18.73 -7.71
C LYS A 296 1.23 18.56 -9.22
N PRO A 297 1.57 17.40 -9.78
CA PRO A 297 1.71 17.26 -11.22
C PRO A 297 0.39 16.97 -11.95
N LEU A 298 -0.66 16.56 -11.23
CA LEU A 298 -1.95 16.23 -11.82
C LEU A 298 -2.81 17.46 -12.09
N ARG A 299 -3.39 17.51 -13.29
CA ARG A 299 -4.36 18.52 -13.72
C ARG A 299 -5.70 17.87 -14.03
N ASP A 300 -6.79 18.60 -13.82
CA ASP A 300 -8.12 18.18 -14.24
C ASP A 300 -8.32 18.29 -15.76
N THR A 301 -9.49 17.89 -16.23
CA THR A 301 -9.83 17.96 -17.66
C THR A 301 -9.84 19.39 -18.19
N ALA A 302 -10.11 20.39 -17.35
CA ALA A 302 -10.01 21.82 -17.69
C ALA A 302 -8.56 22.35 -17.67
N GLY A 303 -7.60 21.58 -17.18
CA GLY A 303 -6.18 21.94 -17.10
C GLY A 303 -5.76 22.61 -15.79
N LYS A 304 -6.67 22.71 -14.81
CA LYS A 304 -6.38 23.25 -13.48
C LYS A 304 -5.68 22.20 -12.63
N VAL A 305 -4.68 22.62 -11.87
CA VAL A 305 -3.95 21.75 -10.94
C VAL A 305 -4.90 21.20 -9.86
N LEU A 306 -4.88 19.88 -9.65
CA LEU A 306 -5.62 19.21 -8.58
C LEU A 306 -4.94 19.49 -7.23
N GLN A 307 -5.44 20.49 -6.51
CA GLN A 307 -4.84 20.96 -5.25
C GLN A 307 -4.84 19.91 -4.13
N ASN A 308 -5.72 18.93 -4.19
CA ASN A 308 -5.77 17.83 -3.22
C ASN A 308 -4.78 16.69 -3.53
N PHE A 309 -4.14 16.69 -4.70
CA PHE A 309 -3.12 15.72 -5.06
C PHE A 309 -1.71 16.27 -4.81
N THR A 310 -0.84 15.45 -4.25
CA THR A 310 0.60 15.72 -4.08
C THR A 310 1.36 14.46 -4.45
N ARG A 311 2.47 14.60 -5.19
CA ARG A 311 3.43 13.53 -5.47
C ARG A 311 4.70 13.76 -4.66
N VAL A 312 5.27 12.69 -4.16
CA VAL A 312 6.55 12.62 -3.46
C VAL A 312 7.43 11.62 -4.17
N SER A 313 8.55 12.09 -4.68
CA SER A 313 9.68 11.30 -5.15
C SER A 313 10.63 11.07 -3.96
N LEU A 314 10.90 9.82 -3.63
CA LEU A 314 11.83 9.44 -2.57
C LEU A 314 13.28 9.53 -3.07
N PRO A 315 14.26 9.83 -2.20
CA PRO A 315 15.67 9.78 -2.61
C PRO A 315 16.01 8.36 -3.06
N ALA A 316 16.29 8.15 -4.34
CA ALA A 316 16.74 6.85 -4.85
C ALA A 316 18.21 6.64 -4.53
N SER A 317 18.60 5.39 -4.24
CA SER A 317 19.99 4.96 -4.06
C SER A 317 20.78 5.73 -2.98
N SER A 318 20.09 6.40 -2.06
CA SER A 318 20.73 7.17 -1.00
C SER A 318 20.71 6.40 0.32
N ILE A 319 21.89 5.94 0.74
CA ILE A 319 22.08 5.40 2.10
C ILE A 319 22.17 6.50 3.16
N SER A 320 22.24 7.77 2.74
CA SER A 320 22.45 8.93 3.63
C SER A 320 21.17 9.69 3.92
N GLN A 321 20.04 9.40 3.24
CA GLN A 321 18.80 10.14 3.41
C GLN A 321 17.56 9.23 3.32
N TRP A 322 16.49 9.63 4.00
CA TRP A 322 15.18 8.98 3.97
C TRP A 322 14.08 10.03 4.15
N ALA A 323 12.83 9.73 3.80
CA ALA A 323 11.74 10.67 3.98
C ALA A 323 10.84 10.28 5.16
N GLU A 324 10.55 11.24 6.04
CA GLU A 324 9.58 11.09 7.11
C GLU A 324 8.22 11.63 6.66
N LEU A 325 7.20 10.76 6.64
CA LEU A 325 5.81 11.14 6.49
C LEU A 325 5.15 11.26 7.86
N VAL A 326 4.68 12.45 8.18
CA VAL A 326 3.85 12.73 9.36
C VAL A 326 2.39 12.80 8.92
N ILE A 327 1.59 11.89 9.47
CA ILE A 327 0.13 11.84 9.30
C ILE A 327 -0.50 12.44 10.54
N THR A 328 -1.19 13.58 10.37
CA THR A 328 -1.92 14.26 11.45
C THR A 328 -3.41 14.07 11.24
N PRO A 329 -4.08 13.23 12.04
CA PRO A 329 -5.51 13.00 11.90
C PRO A 329 -6.33 14.28 12.08
N ALA A 330 -7.49 14.35 11.43
CA ALA A 330 -8.43 15.48 11.45
C ALA A 330 -7.88 16.84 10.99
N ALA A 331 -6.64 16.91 10.51
CA ALA A 331 -6.07 18.14 9.96
C ALA A 331 -6.52 18.38 8.51
N ALA A 332 -6.76 19.64 8.15
CA ALA A 332 -7.09 20.02 6.77
C ALA A 332 -6.00 19.67 5.75
N SER A 333 -4.75 19.56 6.21
CA SER A 333 -3.62 18.99 5.48
C SER A 333 -3.03 17.85 6.33
N PRO A 334 -3.51 16.61 6.17
CA PRO A 334 -3.11 15.49 7.02
C PRO A 334 -1.67 15.03 6.77
N PHE A 335 -1.02 15.45 5.68
CA PHE A 335 0.31 14.99 5.29
C PHE A 335 1.35 16.10 5.38
N ALA A 336 2.45 15.83 6.08
CA ALA A 336 3.71 16.56 5.96
C ALA A 336 4.83 15.57 5.67
N VAL A 337 5.65 15.85 4.65
CA VAL A 337 6.77 14.99 4.26
C VAL A 337 8.06 15.79 4.34
N VAL A 338 9.06 15.25 5.03
CA VAL A 338 10.33 15.92 5.29
C VAL A 338 11.49 14.97 5.01
N LEU A 339 12.46 15.42 4.22
CA LEU A 339 13.71 14.69 4.03
C LEU A 339 14.54 14.72 5.33
N LYS A 340 15.10 13.58 5.71
CA LYS A 340 15.90 13.38 6.90
C LYS A 340 17.22 12.73 6.51
N ASP A 341 18.26 13.04 7.26
CA ASP A 341 19.52 12.34 7.14
C ASP A 341 19.43 10.98 7.85
N ALA A 342 20.07 9.98 7.25
CA ALA A 342 20.26 8.66 7.83
C ALA A 342 21.42 8.71 8.86
N PRO A 343 21.44 7.81 9.85
CA PRO A 343 22.60 7.66 10.71
C PRO A 343 23.84 7.32 9.88
N ALA A 344 25.01 7.83 10.29
CA ALA A 344 26.27 7.40 9.71
C ALA A 344 26.47 5.89 9.98
N PRO A 345 27.03 5.12 9.03
CA PRO A 345 27.42 3.74 9.33
C PRO A 345 28.48 3.75 10.44
N ASN A 346 28.29 2.89 11.44
CA ASN A 346 29.25 2.69 12.53
C ASN A 346 30.51 1.96 12.06
#